data_AF-R4U3D1-F1
#
_entry.id   AF-R4U3D1-F1
#
_cell.length_a   1.000
_cell.length_b   1.000
_cell.length_c   1.000
_cell.angle_alpha   90.00
_cell.angle_beta   90.00
_cell.angle_gamma   90.00
#
_symmetry.space_group_name_H-M   'P 1'
#
loop_
_entity.id
_entity.type
_entity.pdbx_description
1 polymer ?
#
loop_
_entity_poly.entity_id
_entity_poly.type
_entity_poly.pdbx_seq_one_letter_code
_entity_poly.pdbx_strand_id
1 'polypeptide(L)'
;KHINLNEAKEIARFQQDSRNVMIYIENNPIECDCDIFNFLLYLEGKLDPNVYKYFHIMPGCLTCQNPQKFKGKEIVKLESKKFICQISNPCPNECTCYSQQSNKEFTVNCSEKNLTSVPRNIKTLLNYKLVIDLTDNKLSEMPSLTEIGLDNIQISKLLLSNNDIHEVS
;
A
#
# COMPACT_ATOMS: atom_id res chain seq x y z
N LYS A 1 -2.03 -6.08 16.62
CA LYS A 1 -1.96 -4.79 17.39
C LYS A 1 -0.89 -3.92 16.73
N HIS A 2 -1.19 -2.64 16.51
CA HIS A 2 -0.35 -1.76 15.70
C HIS A 2 -0.03 -0.47 16.47
N ILE A 3 1.12 0.14 16.14
CA ILE A 3 1.41 1.51 16.53
C ILE A 3 0.95 2.40 15.37
N ASN A 4 -0.15 3.11 15.55
CA ASN A 4 -0.75 3.93 14.51
C ASN A 4 -0.24 5.37 14.58
N LEU A 5 0.35 5.87 13.49
CA LEU A 5 0.85 7.24 13.34
C LEU A 5 0.19 7.98 12.17
N ASN A 6 -0.99 7.56 11.72
CA ASN A 6 -1.69 8.17 10.58
C ASN A 6 -1.98 9.67 10.78
N GLU A 7 -2.32 10.05 12.01
CA GLU A 7 -2.65 11.43 12.39
C GLU A 7 -1.45 12.20 12.95
N ALA A 8 -0.30 11.55 13.11
CA ALA A 8 0.86 12.17 13.75
C ALA A 8 1.31 13.44 13.03
N LYS A 9 1.19 13.48 11.70
CA LYS A 9 1.50 14.67 10.89
C LYS A 9 0.54 15.82 11.17
N GLU A 10 -0.76 15.55 11.27
CA GLU A 10 -1.76 16.58 11.54
C GLU A 10 -1.57 17.14 12.96
N ILE A 11 -1.39 16.26 13.95
CA ILE A 11 -1.10 16.67 15.34
C ILE A 11 0.16 17.55 15.39
N ALA A 12 1.24 17.15 14.70
CA ALA A 12 2.49 17.89 14.68
C ALA A 12 2.39 19.24 13.96
N ARG A 13 1.48 19.41 12.98
CA ARG A 13 1.26 20.68 12.27
C ARG A 13 0.61 21.74 13.15
N PHE A 14 -0.31 21.34 14.03
CA PHE A 14 -1.04 22.27 14.89
C PHE A 14 -0.33 22.55 16.22
N GLN A 15 0.73 21.82 16.57
CA GLN A 15 1.53 22.07 17.76
C GLN A 15 2.61 23.12 17.49
N GLN A 16 2.53 24.25 18.19
CA GLN A 16 3.50 25.34 18.06
C GLN A 16 4.71 25.18 18.98
N ASP A 17 4.54 24.46 20.10
CA ASP A 17 5.59 24.23 21.07
C ASP A 17 6.26 22.88 20.88
N SER A 18 7.59 22.88 20.87
CA SER A 18 8.40 21.67 20.91
C SER A 18 8.14 20.93 22.23
N ARG A 19 7.96 19.61 22.15
CA ARG A 19 7.87 18.75 23.33
C ARG A 19 8.86 17.60 23.17
N ASN A 20 9.73 17.42 24.16
CA ASN A 20 10.71 16.34 24.14
C ASN A 20 10.16 15.11 24.87
N VAL A 21 9.04 14.56 24.38
CA VAL A 21 8.39 13.40 25.01
C VAL A 21 9.07 12.12 24.53
N MET A 22 9.64 11.34 25.45
CA MET A 22 10.22 10.03 25.17
C MET A 22 9.17 8.93 25.39
N ILE A 23 8.89 8.12 24.37
CA ILE A 23 7.87 7.05 24.42
C ILE A 23 8.57 5.70 24.22
N TYR A 24 8.66 4.89 25.28
CA TYR A 24 9.24 3.54 25.24
C TYR A 24 8.15 2.51 24.96
N ILE A 25 8.38 1.65 23.96
CA ILE A 25 7.37 0.72 23.43
C ILE A 25 7.83 -0.74 23.39
N GLU A 26 8.92 -1.05 24.08
CA GLU A 26 9.50 -2.39 24.15
C GLU A 26 8.49 -3.44 24.64
N ASN A 27 8.74 -4.71 24.32
CA ASN A 27 7.94 -5.86 24.78
C ASN A 27 6.44 -5.80 24.42
N ASN A 28 6.08 -5.09 23.34
CA ASN A 28 4.71 -5.07 22.83
C ASN A 28 4.52 -6.10 21.69
N PRO A 29 3.39 -6.82 21.65
CA PRO A 29 3.11 -7.83 20.64
C PRO A 29 2.64 -7.17 19.33
N ILE A 30 3.58 -6.56 18.60
CA ILE A 30 3.27 -5.82 17.37
C ILE A 30 2.99 -6.76 16.21
N GLU A 31 1.95 -6.43 15.47
CA GLU A 31 1.63 -7.03 14.19
C GLU A 31 2.24 -6.18 13.08
N CYS A 32 3.24 -6.77 12.41
CA CYS A 32 3.97 -6.15 11.32
C CYS A 32 3.35 -6.56 9.99
N ASP A 33 2.13 -6.10 9.76
CA ASP A 33 1.44 -6.19 8.49
C ASP A 33 1.51 -4.84 7.77
N CYS A 34 0.60 -4.59 6.82
CA CYS A 34 0.68 -3.38 6.02
C CYS A 34 0.31 -2.09 6.78
N ASP A 35 -0.32 -2.18 7.95
CA ASP A 35 -0.80 -1.01 8.70
C ASP A 35 0.31 -0.32 9.51
N ILE A 36 1.48 -0.96 9.68
CA ILE A 36 2.64 -0.34 10.36
C ILE A 36 3.43 0.61 9.46
N PHE A 37 2.99 0.86 8.23
CA PHE A 37 3.73 1.67 7.25
C PHE A 37 4.20 3.03 7.82
N ASN A 38 3.30 3.81 8.44
CA ASN A 38 3.66 5.12 8.99
C ASN A 38 4.58 5.02 10.21
N PHE A 39 4.49 3.93 10.98
CA PHE A 39 5.43 3.66 12.06
C PHE A 39 6.82 3.33 11.52
N LEU A 40 6.92 2.54 10.45
CA LEU A 40 8.20 2.29 9.79
C LEU A 40 8.77 3.57 9.15
N LEU A 41 7.94 4.40 8.52
CA LEU A 41 8.40 5.71 8.03
C LEU A 41 8.98 6.58 9.16
N TYR A 42 8.37 6.54 10.34
CA TYR A 42 8.90 7.24 11.51
C TYR A 42 10.27 6.69 11.92
N LEU A 43 10.41 5.37 12.05
CA LEU A 43 11.68 4.74 12.42
C LEU A 43 12.77 4.97 11.37
N GLU A 44 12.40 5.08 10.10
CA GLU A 44 13.31 5.39 8.99
C GLU A 44 13.68 6.89 8.89
N GLY A 45 13.13 7.76 9.75
CA GLY A 45 13.39 9.20 9.70
C GLY A 45 12.70 9.90 8.51
N LYS A 46 11.67 9.29 7.91
CA LYS A 46 11.02 9.76 6.67
C LYS A 46 9.64 10.39 6.86
N LEU A 47 9.11 10.38 8.09
CA LEU A 47 7.91 11.12 8.43
C LEU A 47 8.16 12.65 8.42
N ASP A 48 7.10 13.46 8.58
CA ASP A 48 7.21 14.91 8.63
C ASP A 48 8.17 15.36 9.76
N PRO A 49 9.15 16.25 9.50
CA PRO A 49 10.12 16.69 10.50
C PRO A 49 9.51 17.24 11.79
N ASN A 50 8.31 17.83 11.73
CA ASN A 50 7.65 18.39 12.90
C ASN A 50 7.22 17.31 13.90
N VAL A 51 7.02 16.07 13.45
CA VAL A 51 6.65 14.96 14.34
C VAL A 51 7.78 14.67 15.34
N TYR A 52 9.03 14.69 14.88
CA TYR A 52 10.19 14.45 15.73
C TYR A 52 10.50 15.60 16.69
N LYS A 53 9.87 16.77 16.54
CA LYS A 53 9.96 17.86 17.52
C LYS A 53 9.00 17.67 18.70
N TYR A 54 8.08 16.73 18.60
CA TYR A 54 6.98 16.58 19.56
C TYR A 54 7.07 15.28 20.37
N PHE A 55 7.60 14.20 19.79
CA PHE A 55 7.93 12.99 20.53
C PHE A 55 9.02 12.17 19.85
N HIS A 56 9.69 11.37 20.67
CA HIS A 56 10.68 10.40 20.27
C HIS A 56 10.24 8.99 20.71
N ILE A 57 9.93 8.12 19.75
CA ILE A 57 9.58 6.72 20.04
C ILE A 57 10.87 5.91 20.13
N MET A 58 11.06 5.25 21.26
CA MET A 58 12.18 4.37 21.56
C MET A 58 11.72 2.92 21.41
N PRO A 59 12.01 2.26 20.27
CA PRO A 59 11.58 0.88 20.02
C PRO A 59 12.40 -0.16 20.81
N GLY A 60 13.61 0.16 21.24
CA GLY A 60 14.52 -0.82 21.85
C GLY A 60 14.65 -2.08 21.00
N CYS A 61 14.53 -3.26 21.63
CA CYS A 61 14.56 -4.57 20.95
C CYS A 61 13.17 -5.06 20.49
N LEU A 62 12.26 -4.15 20.14
CA LEU A 62 10.91 -4.53 19.72
C LEU A 62 10.92 -5.40 18.45
N THR A 63 10.28 -6.56 18.55
CA THR A 63 10.14 -7.52 17.46
C THR A 63 8.68 -7.70 17.05
N CYS A 64 8.45 -8.10 15.81
CA CYS A 64 7.12 -8.49 15.35
C CYS A 64 6.68 -9.79 16.01
N GLN A 65 5.44 -9.82 16.50
CA GLN A 65 4.79 -11.05 16.95
C GLN A 65 4.12 -11.78 15.79
N ASN A 66 3.56 -11.03 14.85
CA ASN A 66 2.83 -11.51 13.67
C ASN A 66 3.10 -10.59 12.47
N PRO A 67 2.76 -11.00 11.24
CA PRO A 67 2.42 -12.36 10.82
C PRO A 67 3.65 -13.28 10.84
N GLN A 68 3.47 -14.58 10.58
CA GLN A 68 4.56 -15.58 10.63
C GLN A 68 5.79 -15.21 9.79
N LYS A 69 5.59 -14.52 8.66
CA LYS A 69 6.67 -14.02 7.78
C LYS A 69 7.63 -13.03 8.48
N PHE A 70 7.12 -12.28 9.45
CA PHE A 70 7.87 -11.26 10.17
C PHE A 70 8.13 -11.60 11.64
N LYS A 71 7.50 -12.67 12.17
CA LYS A 71 7.63 -13.08 13.56
C LYS A 71 9.11 -13.17 14.00
N GLY A 72 9.42 -12.54 15.12
CA GLY A 72 10.76 -12.46 15.71
C GLY A 72 11.72 -11.49 15.03
N LYS A 73 11.34 -10.86 13.91
CA LYS A 73 12.18 -9.83 13.27
C LYS A 73 12.10 -8.52 14.05
N GLU A 74 13.24 -7.90 14.27
CA GLU A 74 13.33 -6.56 14.85
C GLU A 74 12.69 -5.53 13.93
N ILE A 75 11.86 -4.66 14.51
CA ILE A 75 11.06 -3.69 13.76
C ILE A 75 11.93 -2.66 13.03
N VAL A 76 13.07 -2.30 13.63
CA VAL A 76 14.06 -1.35 13.06
C VAL A 76 14.77 -1.88 11.82
N LYS A 77 14.71 -3.19 11.56
CA LYS A 77 15.30 -3.84 10.37
C LYS A 77 14.30 -3.99 9.22
N LEU A 78 13.04 -3.56 9.41
CA LEU A 78 12.00 -3.64 8.39
C LEU A 78 12.05 -2.39 7.51
N GLU A 79 11.70 -2.57 6.23
CA GLU A 79 11.65 -1.48 5.26
C GLU A 79 10.20 -1.16 4.91
N SER A 80 9.76 0.08 5.14
CA SER A 80 8.40 0.58 4.91
C SER A 80 7.87 0.25 3.51
N LYS A 81 8.72 0.37 2.47
CA LYS A 81 8.38 0.09 1.08
C LYS A 81 8.00 -1.38 0.79
N LYS A 82 8.36 -2.34 1.66
CA LYS A 82 8.06 -3.76 1.47
C LYS A 82 6.65 -4.15 1.94
N PHE A 83 5.92 -3.21 2.53
CA PHE A 83 4.59 -3.44 3.08
C PHE A 83 3.52 -3.05 2.08
N ILE A 84 2.72 -4.04 1.70
CA ILE A 84 1.65 -3.95 0.71
C ILE A 84 0.39 -4.51 1.37
N CYS A 85 -0.73 -3.77 1.30
CA CYS A 85 -2.02 -4.22 1.82
C CYS A 85 -2.80 -4.93 0.73
N GLN A 86 -3.39 -6.08 1.03
CA GLN A 86 -4.43 -6.65 0.17
C GLN A 86 -5.74 -5.91 0.40
N ILE A 87 -6.44 -5.55 -0.69
CA ILE A 87 -7.70 -4.82 -0.68
C ILE A 87 -8.79 -5.73 -1.21
N SER A 88 -9.83 -5.95 -0.39
CA SER A 88 -10.99 -6.77 -0.80
C SER A 88 -12.08 -5.93 -1.47
N ASN A 89 -12.19 -4.64 -1.13
CA ASN A 89 -13.14 -3.71 -1.73
C ASN A 89 -12.53 -2.30 -1.81
N PRO A 90 -12.50 -1.66 -2.99
CA PRO A 90 -12.95 -2.18 -4.27
C PRO A 90 -11.97 -3.19 -4.90
N CYS A 91 -12.46 -4.36 -5.35
CA CYS A 91 -11.68 -5.31 -6.15
C CYS A 91 -12.60 -6.19 -7.02
N PRO A 92 -12.31 -6.40 -8.32
CA PRO A 92 -13.03 -7.39 -9.15
C PRO A 92 -12.84 -8.81 -8.60
N ASN A 93 -13.85 -9.67 -8.77
CA ASN A 93 -13.87 -11.01 -8.17
C ASN A 93 -12.79 -11.94 -8.74
N GLU A 94 -12.47 -11.77 -10.01
CA GLU A 94 -11.46 -12.51 -10.75
C GLU A 94 -10.02 -12.04 -10.44
N CYS A 95 -9.88 -10.88 -9.77
CA CYS A 95 -8.59 -10.24 -9.52
C CYS A 95 -8.23 -10.29 -8.02
N THR A 96 -6.98 -9.97 -7.72
CA THR A 96 -6.51 -9.70 -6.37
C THR A 96 -5.92 -8.30 -6.34
N CYS A 97 -6.41 -7.48 -5.41
CA CYS A 97 -6.05 -6.07 -5.38
C CYS A 97 -5.13 -5.76 -4.22
N TYR A 98 -4.24 -4.81 -4.45
CA TYR A 98 -3.22 -4.43 -3.50
C TYR A 98 -3.07 -2.90 -3.43
N SER A 99 -2.87 -2.34 -2.26
CA SER A 99 -2.43 -0.96 -2.09
C SER A 99 -1.03 -0.91 -1.50
N GLN A 100 -0.22 0.00 -2.03
CA GLN A 100 1.14 0.24 -1.54
C GLN A 100 1.30 1.72 -1.23
N GLN A 101 1.49 2.03 0.06
CA GLN A 101 1.52 3.41 0.52
C GLN A 101 2.78 4.17 0.10
N SER A 102 3.91 3.48 -0.10
CA SER A 102 5.21 4.08 -0.42
C SER A 102 5.26 4.79 -1.76
N ASN A 103 4.59 4.25 -2.77
CA ASN A 103 4.50 4.81 -4.13
C ASN A 103 3.09 5.35 -4.44
N LYS A 104 2.15 5.22 -3.50
CA LYS A 104 0.73 5.55 -3.70
C LYS A 104 0.16 4.83 -4.92
N GLU A 105 0.42 3.53 -5.04
CA GLU A 105 -0.12 2.69 -6.10
C GLU A 105 -1.23 1.78 -5.56
N PHE A 106 -2.33 1.69 -6.31
CA PHE A 106 -3.39 0.71 -6.14
C PHE A 106 -3.36 -0.22 -7.35
N THR A 107 -2.95 -1.46 -7.12
CA THR A 107 -2.78 -2.47 -8.16
C THR A 107 -3.99 -3.39 -8.17
N VAL A 108 -4.67 -3.45 -9.31
CA VAL A 108 -5.68 -4.47 -9.61
C VAL A 108 -4.97 -5.56 -10.40
N ASN A 109 -4.53 -6.62 -9.70
CA ASN A 109 -3.81 -7.72 -10.32
C ASN A 109 -4.80 -8.80 -10.77
N CYS A 110 -4.91 -8.95 -12.08
CA CYS A 110 -5.69 -9.95 -12.78
C CYS A 110 -4.76 -10.86 -13.61
N SER A 111 -3.48 -10.96 -13.24
CA SER A 111 -2.49 -11.74 -14.00
C SER A 111 -2.69 -13.24 -13.80
N GLU A 112 -2.37 -14.03 -14.83
CA GLU A 112 -2.42 -15.50 -14.77
C GLU A 112 -3.81 -16.06 -14.40
N LYS A 113 -4.88 -15.38 -14.82
CA LYS A 113 -6.28 -15.74 -14.49
C LYS A 113 -7.02 -16.44 -15.62
N ASN A 114 -6.35 -16.74 -16.73
CA ASN A 114 -6.96 -17.31 -17.95
C ASN A 114 -8.12 -16.45 -18.50
N LEU A 115 -8.04 -15.12 -18.33
CA LEU A 115 -9.07 -14.20 -18.81
C LEU A 115 -9.07 -14.16 -20.33
N THR A 116 -10.26 -14.23 -20.92
CA THR A 116 -10.49 -14.04 -22.36
C THR A 116 -11.05 -12.65 -22.67
N SER A 117 -11.40 -11.89 -21.64
CA SER A 117 -11.92 -10.51 -21.75
C SER A 117 -11.46 -9.69 -20.55
N VAL A 118 -11.29 -8.39 -20.74
CA VAL A 118 -10.91 -7.46 -19.66
C VAL A 118 -12.06 -7.36 -18.63
N PRO A 119 -11.78 -7.47 -17.32
CA PRO A 119 -12.74 -7.23 -16.25
C PRO A 119 -13.45 -5.89 -16.39
N ARG A 120 -14.78 -5.88 -16.31
CA ARG A 120 -15.57 -4.64 -16.29
C ARG A 120 -15.65 -4.09 -14.86
N ASN A 121 -15.95 -2.80 -14.74
CA ASN A 121 -16.13 -2.10 -13.47
C ASN A 121 -14.88 -2.09 -12.59
N ILE A 122 -13.70 -1.92 -13.20
CA ILE A 122 -12.48 -1.66 -12.43
C ILE A 122 -12.65 -0.34 -11.70
N LYS A 123 -12.43 -0.37 -10.39
CA LYS A 123 -12.62 0.78 -9.51
C LYS A 123 -11.27 1.30 -9.05
N THR A 124 -11.24 2.57 -8.67
CA THR A 124 -10.05 3.25 -8.12
C THR A 124 -10.07 3.26 -6.60
N LEU A 125 -8.91 3.60 -6.03
CA LEU A 125 -8.76 3.91 -4.62
C LEU A 125 -8.32 5.38 -4.50
N LEU A 126 -9.04 6.18 -3.71
CA LEU A 126 -8.77 7.61 -3.56
C LEU A 126 -7.34 7.85 -3.07
N ASN A 127 -6.64 8.83 -3.67
CA ASN A 127 -5.24 9.17 -3.41
C ASN A 127 -4.21 8.10 -3.81
N TYR A 128 -4.62 7.10 -4.62
CA TYR A 128 -3.71 6.14 -5.22
C TYR A 128 -3.79 6.22 -6.75
N LYS A 129 -2.65 6.01 -7.38
CA LYS A 129 -2.52 5.83 -8.83
C LYS A 129 -2.92 4.41 -9.18
N LEU A 130 -3.78 4.25 -10.18
CA LEU A 130 -4.25 2.93 -10.60
C LEU A 130 -3.19 2.22 -11.45
N VAL A 131 -2.92 0.97 -11.11
CA VAL A 131 -2.14 0.02 -11.90
C VAL A 131 -3.05 -1.16 -12.21
N ILE A 132 -3.15 -1.55 -13.47
CA ILE A 132 -3.94 -2.70 -13.91
C ILE A 132 -2.97 -3.71 -14.49
N ASP A 133 -2.96 -4.91 -13.93
CA ASP A 133 -2.12 -5.99 -14.40
C ASP A 133 -2.97 -7.12 -14.99
N LEU A 134 -2.91 -7.27 -16.30
CA LEU A 134 -3.62 -8.27 -17.10
C LEU A 134 -2.62 -9.21 -17.79
N THR A 135 -1.38 -9.27 -17.30
CA THR A 135 -0.31 -10.08 -17.86
C THR A 135 -0.65 -11.57 -17.82
N ASP A 136 -0.16 -12.35 -18.79
CA ASP A 136 -0.32 -13.81 -18.84
C ASP A 136 -1.79 -14.25 -18.85
N ASN A 137 -2.56 -13.72 -19.80
CA ASN A 137 -3.96 -14.09 -20.04
C ASN A 137 -4.17 -14.47 -21.52
N LYS A 138 -5.42 -14.54 -21.98
CA LYS A 138 -5.82 -14.91 -23.35
C LYS A 138 -6.69 -13.81 -23.98
N LEU A 139 -6.36 -12.56 -23.68
CA LEU A 139 -7.10 -11.40 -24.18
C LEU A 139 -6.80 -11.22 -25.67
N SER A 140 -7.84 -11.11 -26.50
CA SER A 140 -7.71 -10.83 -27.94
C SER A 140 -7.79 -9.34 -28.29
N GLU A 141 -8.39 -8.55 -27.40
CA GLU A 141 -8.64 -7.13 -27.57
C GLU A 141 -8.50 -6.39 -26.24
N MET A 142 -8.12 -5.12 -26.32
CA MET A 142 -8.23 -4.17 -25.21
C MET A 142 -9.33 -3.16 -25.53
N PRO A 143 -10.47 -3.18 -24.80
CA PRO A 143 -11.53 -2.21 -25.00
C PRO A 143 -11.09 -0.82 -24.55
N SER A 144 -11.83 0.22 -24.97
CA SER A 144 -11.56 1.58 -24.54
C SER A 144 -11.64 1.73 -23.02
N LEU A 145 -10.89 2.67 -22.45
CA LEU A 145 -10.91 2.92 -21.00
C LEU A 145 -12.32 3.26 -20.48
N THR A 146 -13.12 3.90 -21.32
CA THR A 146 -14.53 4.20 -21.03
C THR A 146 -15.36 2.94 -20.83
N GLU A 147 -15.22 1.95 -21.70
CA GLU A 147 -15.99 0.70 -21.63
C GLU A 147 -15.72 -0.12 -20.36
N ILE A 148 -14.52 0.01 -19.79
CA ILE A 148 -14.14 -0.67 -18.54
C ILE A 148 -14.37 0.16 -17.28
N GLY A 149 -15.00 1.33 -17.43
CA GLY A 149 -15.39 2.22 -16.32
C GLY A 149 -14.26 3.09 -15.79
N LEU A 150 -13.25 3.37 -16.61
CA LEU A 150 -12.07 4.17 -16.26
C LEU A 150 -12.08 5.57 -16.88
N ASP A 151 -13.28 6.11 -17.13
CA ASP A 151 -13.48 7.48 -17.59
C ASP A 151 -12.87 8.49 -16.62
N ASN A 152 -12.03 9.39 -17.14
CA ASN A 152 -11.36 10.45 -16.36
C ASN A 152 -10.53 9.93 -15.18
N ILE A 153 -10.10 8.66 -15.21
CA ILE A 153 -9.26 8.06 -14.18
C ILE A 153 -7.80 8.11 -14.61
N GLN A 154 -6.93 8.61 -13.73
CA GLN A 154 -5.49 8.58 -13.97
C GLN A 154 -4.94 7.16 -13.75
N ILE A 155 -4.71 6.45 -14.85
CA ILE A 155 -4.01 5.16 -14.87
C ILE A 155 -2.51 5.44 -14.96
N SER A 156 -1.73 4.85 -14.06
CA SER A 156 -0.27 4.97 -14.08
C SER A 156 0.38 3.91 -14.95
N LYS A 157 -0.17 2.68 -14.95
CA LYS A 157 0.39 1.54 -15.68
C LYS A 157 -0.75 0.60 -16.09
N LEU A 158 -0.70 0.14 -17.34
CA LEU A 158 -1.54 -0.91 -17.87
C LEU A 158 -0.59 -2.00 -18.40
N LEU A 159 -0.59 -3.17 -17.76
CA LEU A 159 0.31 -4.27 -18.09
C LEU A 159 -0.50 -5.34 -18.83
N LEU A 160 -0.12 -5.60 -20.08
CA LEU A 160 -0.86 -6.45 -21.03
C LEU A 160 0.02 -7.54 -21.67
N SER A 161 1.25 -7.72 -21.19
CA SER A 161 2.20 -8.69 -21.75
C SER A 161 1.62 -10.12 -21.76
N ASN A 162 2.08 -10.94 -22.71
CA ASN A 162 1.71 -12.36 -22.83
C ASN A 162 0.19 -12.57 -22.90
N ASN A 163 -0.39 -11.96 -23.94
CA ASN A 163 -1.78 -12.13 -24.37
C ASN A 163 -1.80 -12.33 -25.89
N ASP A 164 -2.99 -12.52 -26.47
CA ASP A 164 -3.23 -12.67 -27.91
C ASP A 164 -3.82 -11.38 -28.52
N ILE A 165 -3.41 -10.21 -28.02
CA ILE A 165 -4.02 -8.92 -28.39
C ILE A 165 -3.67 -8.55 -29.83
N HIS A 166 -4.71 -8.34 -30.64
CA HIS A 166 -4.58 -7.86 -32.01
C HIS A 166 -5.23 -6.49 -32.24
N GLU A 167 -5.99 -5.98 -31.27
CA GLU A 167 -6.67 -4.68 -31.32
C GLU A 167 -6.63 -3.96 -29.97
N VAL A 168 -6.44 -2.65 -30.00
CA VAL A 168 -6.49 -1.74 -28.84
C VAL A 168 -7.31 -0.52 -29.22
N SER A 169 -8.42 -0.28 -28.52
CA SER A 169 -9.36 0.83 -28.75
C SER A 169 -9.08 2.06 -27.89
#